data_AF-A0A7C1YG02-F1
#
_entry.id   AF-A0A7C1YG02-F1
#
_cell.length_a   1.000
_cell.length_b   1.000
_cell.length_c   1.000
_cell.angle_alpha   90.00
_cell.angle_beta   90.00
_cell.angle_gamma   90.00
#
_symmetry.space_group_name_H-M   'P 1'
#
loop_
_entity.id
_entity.type
_entity.pdbx_description
1 polymer ?
#
loop_
_entity_poly.entity_id
_entity_poly.type
_entity_poly.pdbx_seq_one_letter_code
_entity_poly.pdbx_strand_id
1 'polypeptide(L)'
;MKARFIAYANRPRGVSLPRTKEHKVRYFDPTVRFAQSIKDHEGNVLWPAGTKVNPLDYITMSRQWIFFNADDPDQAAWAQAYANRYPEQVLLILTQGAVLKLMETWGVRLYFDQGGKLVERFGIEALPSVISQDGKRLRIDEVVPEEQAHG
;
A
#
# COMPACT_ATOMS: atom_id res chain seq x y z
N MET A 1 -31.46 -5.16 -5.14
CA MET A 1 -30.20 -5.92 -5.21
C MET A 1 -29.03 -5.09 -5.77
N LYS A 2 -29.16 -4.47 -6.95
CA LYS A 2 -28.11 -3.66 -7.62
C LYS A 2 -27.49 -2.53 -6.77
N ALA A 3 -28.29 -1.78 -6.03
CA ALA A 3 -27.81 -0.67 -5.18
C ALA A 3 -26.87 -1.12 -4.04
N ARG A 4 -27.11 -2.30 -3.45
CA ARG A 4 -26.25 -2.84 -2.38
C ARG A 4 -24.88 -3.29 -2.92
N PHE A 5 -24.84 -3.84 -4.13
CA PHE A 5 -23.59 -4.20 -4.80
C PHE A 5 -22.74 -2.98 -5.14
N ILE A 6 -23.37 -1.90 -5.64
CA ILE A 6 -22.67 -0.64 -5.91
C ILE A 6 -22.17 -0.01 -4.61
N ALA A 7 -22.98 -0.01 -3.55
CA ALA A 7 -22.56 0.52 -2.25
C ALA A 7 -21.36 -0.26 -1.68
N TYR A 8 -21.36 -1.59 -1.79
CA TYR A 8 -20.24 -2.44 -1.36
C TYR A 8 -18.98 -2.22 -2.20
N ALA A 9 -19.12 -2.11 -3.52
CA ALA A 9 -18.00 -1.81 -4.41
C ALA A 9 -17.43 -0.40 -4.16
N ASN A 10 -18.27 0.57 -3.81
CA ASN A 10 -17.84 1.93 -3.48
C ASN A 10 -17.16 2.02 -2.12
N ARG A 11 -17.56 1.20 -1.15
CA ARG A 11 -16.97 1.20 0.19
C ARG A 11 -16.64 -0.24 0.61
N PRO A 12 -15.56 -0.83 0.09
CA PRO A 12 -15.13 -2.17 0.48
C PRO A 12 -14.79 -2.21 1.97
N ARG A 13 -14.86 -3.40 2.57
CA ARG A 13 -14.45 -3.59 3.96
C ARG A 13 -12.93 -3.50 4.06
N GLY A 14 -12.43 -2.49 4.77
CA GLY A 14 -11.02 -2.34 5.08
C GLY A 14 -10.72 -2.40 6.58
N VAL A 15 -9.63 -1.75 7.00
CA VAL A 15 -9.12 -1.75 8.38
C VAL A 15 -9.00 -0.32 8.89
N SER A 16 -9.33 -0.12 10.16
CA SER A 16 -9.14 1.16 10.85
C SER A 16 -7.78 1.18 11.53
N LEU A 17 -6.97 2.20 11.26
CA LEU A 17 -5.70 2.43 11.93
C LEU A 17 -5.70 3.82 12.57
N PRO A 18 -4.94 4.03 13.66
CA PRO A 18 -4.78 5.35 14.24
C PRO A 18 -4.09 6.31 13.26
N ARG A 19 -4.38 7.61 13.43
CA ARG A 19 -3.65 8.67 12.72
C ARG A 19 -2.21 8.74 13.23
N THR A 20 -1.26 8.86 12.30
CA THR A 20 0.15 9.11 12.61
C THR A 20 0.30 10.44 13.33
N LYS A 21 0.94 10.41 14.51
CA LYS A 21 1.17 11.61 15.35
C LYS A 21 2.61 12.10 15.29
N GLU A 22 3.53 11.23 14.92
CA GLU A 22 4.96 11.50 14.84
C GLU A 22 5.50 10.75 13.63
N HIS A 23 6.47 11.33 12.93
CA HIS A 23 7.13 10.66 11.82
C HIS A 23 7.92 9.46 12.32
N LYS A 24 7.68 8.29 11.73
CA LYS A 24 8.40 7.05 12.06
C LYS A 24 8.86 6.35 10.79
N VAL A 25 10.05 5.76 10.88
CA VAL A 25 10.64 4.99 9.77
C VAL A 25 10.88 3.58 10.24
N ARG A 26 10.42 2.62 9.44
CA ARG A 26 10.66 1.20 9.63
C ARG A 26 11.16 0.56 8.35
N TYR A 27 11.76 -0.61 8.50
CA TYR A 27 12.26 -1.40 7.40
C TYR A 27 11.63 -2.78 7.41
N PHE A 28 11.19 -3.23 6.24
CA PHE A 28 10.65 -4.56 6.01
C PHE A 28 11.58 -5.33 5.06
N ASP A 29 11.99 -6.53 5.46
CA ASP A 29 12.76 -7.44 4.61
C ASP A 29 11.78 -8.36 3.85
N PRO A 30 11.65 -8.21 2.52
CA PRO A 30 10.74 -9.03 1.73
C PRO A 30 11.31 -10.42 1.40
N THR A 31 12.47 -10.82 1.94
CA THR A 31 13.01 -12.16 1.76
C THR A 31 12.04 -13.22 2.27
N VAL A 32 11.62 -14.08 1.35
CA VAL A 32 10.80 -15.26 1.64
C VAL A 32 11.66 -16.51 1.66
N ARG A 33 11.21 -17.52 2.41
CA ARG A 33 11.80 -18.87 2.39
C ARG A 33 10.78 -19.85 1.82
N PHE A 34 11.17 -20.62 0.82
CA PHE A 34 10.32 -21.68 0.29
C PHE A 34 10.31 -22.88 1.22
N ALA A 35 9.15 -23.26 1.75
CA ALA A 35 9.01 -24.44 2.61
C ALA A 35 9.17 -25.76 1.84
N GLN A 36 8.83 -25.75 0.55
CA GLN A 36 8.92 -26.90 -0.34
C GLN A 36 9.68 -26.49 -1.60
N SER A 37 10.27 -27.47 -2.28
CA SER A 37 10.94 -27.22 -3.55
C SER A 37 9.92 -26.76 -4.60
N ILE A 38 10.23 -25.70 -5.33
CA ILE A 38 9.49 -25.30 -6.52
C ILE A 38 10.01 -26.13 -7.69
N LYS A 39 9.08 -26.77 -8.41
CA LYS A 39 9.38 -27.59 -9.58
C LYS A 39 8.73 -27.00 -10.82
N ASP A 40 9.32 -27.25 -11.99
CA ASP A 40 8.66 -27.00 -13.26
C ASP A 40 7.60 -28.09 -13.57
N HIS A 41 6.98 -27.97 -14.74
CA HIS A 41 5.96 -28.91 -15.22
C HIS A 41 6.49 -30.32 -15.53
N GLU A 42 7.81 -30.48 -15.71
CA GLU A 42 8.48 -31.77 -15.96
C GLU A 42 8.97 -32.42 -14.65
N GLY A 43 8.89 -31.69 -13.53
CA GLY A 43 9.29 -32.17 -12.21
C GLY A 43 10.73 -31.81 -11.84
N ASN A 44 11.45 -31.04 -12.66
CA ASN A 44 12.79 -30.55 -12.33
C ASN A 44 12.70 -29.49 -11.24
N VAL A 45 13.63 -29.52 -10.29
CA VAL A 45 13.65 -28.56 -9.18
C VAL A 45 14.22 -27.22 -9.66
N LEU A 46 13.36 -26.19 -9.72
CA LEU A 46 13.75 -24.80 -9.99
C LEU A 46 14.37 -24.16 -8.75
N TRP A 47 13.75 -24.35 -7.59
CA TRP A 47 14.28 -23.91 -6.31
C TRP A 47 14.12 -25.00 -5.25
N PRO A 48 15.21 -25.42 -4.57
CA PRO A 48 15.11 -26.35 -3.46
C PRO A 48 14.31 -25.79 -2.28
N ALA A 49 13.68 -26.66 -1.49
CA ALA A 49 13.15 -26.31 -0.18
C ALA A 49 14.24 -25.65 0.69
N GLY A 50 13.87 -24.65 1.46
CA GLY A 50 14.78 -23.87 2.30
C GLY A 50 15.46 -22.70 1.57
N THR A 51 15.35 -22.59 0.24
CA THR A 51 15.88 -21.45 -0.52
C THR A 51 15.30 -20.14 0.00
N LYS A 52 16.18 -19.17 0.27
CA LYS A 52 15.80 -17.78 0.58
C LYS A 52 15.86 -16.97 -0.71
N VAL A 53 14.79 -16.25 -1.01
CA VAL A 53 14.70 -15.37 -2.17
C VAL A 53 14.21 -14.01 -1.73
N ASN A 54 14.98 -12.96 -2.04
CA ASN A 54 14.49 -11.60 -1.95
C ASN A 54 13.91 -11.19 -3.32
N PRO A 55 12.61 -10.88 -3.42
CA PRO A 55 12.04 -10.42 -4.68
C PRO A 55 12.76 -9.20 -5.27
N LEU A 56 13.32 -8.33 -4.43
CA LEU A 56 14.04 -7.12 -4.86
C LEU A 56 15.40 -7.40 -5.51
N ASP A 57 15.86 -8.66 -5.52
CA ASP A 57 17.00 -9.09 -6.34
C ASP A 57 16.63 -9.24 -7.83
N TYR A 58 15.33 -9.33 -8.14
CA TYR A 58 14.83 -9.64 -9.49
C TYR A 58 13.88 -8.57 -10.04
N ILE A 59 13.17 -7.87 -9.17
CA ILE A 59 12.23 -6.80 -9.53
C ILE A 59 12.54 -5.52 -8.76
N THR A 60 12.17 -4.38 -9.34
CA THR A 60 12.22 -3.08 -8.66
C THR A 60 10.81 -2.58 -8.41
N MET A 61 10.57 -2.01 -7.23
CA MET A 61 9.34 -1.31 -6.89
C MET A 61 9.35 0.07 -7.59
N SER A 62 8.69 0.17 -8.73
CA SER A 62 8.71 1.37 -9.58
C SER A 62 7.85 2.53 -9.08
N ARG A 63 6.97 2.28 -8.10
CA ARG A 63 6.07 3.28 -7.52
C ARG A 63 6.05 3.19 -6.01
N GLN A 64 6.00 4.33 -5.34
CA GLN A 64 5.77 4.41 -3.90
C GLN A 64 4.30 4.09 -3.60
N TRP A 65 4.05 3.26 -2.60
CA TRP A 65 2.68 2.90 -2.21
C TRP A 65 2.24 3.77 -1.05
N ILE A 66 1.17 4.52 -1.26
CA ILE A 66 0.65 5.47 -0.29
C ILE A 66 -0.60 4.87 0.34
N PHE A 67 -0.52 4.54 1.63
CA PHE A 67 -1.64 4.06 2.42
C PHE A 67 -2.27 5.22 3.17
N PHE A 68 -3.58 5.38 3.06
CA PHE A 68 -4.31 6.45 3.77
C PHE A 68 -5.77 6.08 4.04
N ASN A 69 -6.35 6.73 5.06
CA ASN A 69 -7.78 6.70 5.32
C ASN A 69 -8.45 7.86 4.58
N ALA A 70 -9.28 7.57 3.57
CA ALA A 70 -9.97 8.62 2.82
C ALA A 70 -11.24 9.17 3.51
N ASP A 71 -11.67 8.59 4.64
CA ASP A 71 -12.69 9.22 5.50
C ASP A 71 -12.08 10.29 6.44
N ASP A 72 -10.75 10.33 6.60
CA ASP A 72 -10.03 11.43 7.23
C ASP A 72 -9.67 12.48 6.15
N PRO A 73 -10.30 13.67 6.16
CA PRO A 73 -10.12 14.66 5.10
C PRO A 73 -8.68 15.17 4.99
N ASP A 74 -7.93 15.24 6.11
CA ASP A 74 -6.55 15.72 6.09
C ASP A 74 -5.64 14.70 5.42
N GLN A 75 -5.87 13.42 5.67
CA GLN A 75 -5.15 12.33 5.01
C GLN A 75 -5.46 12.28 3.51
N ALA A 76 -6.73 12.46 3.15
CA ALA A 76 -7.15 12.50 1.76
C ALA A 76 -6.50 13.68 1.01
N ALA A 77 -6.53 14.88 1.59
CA ALA A 77 -5.90 16.08 1.02
C ALA A 77 -4.38 15.90 0.89
N TRP A 78 -3.72 15.39 1.94
CA TRP A 78 -2.29 15.10 1.93
C TRP A 78 -1.92 14.09 0.83
N ALA A 79 -2.66 12.98 0.71
CA ALA A 79 -2.38 11.95 -0.28
C ALA A 79 -2.59 12.46 -1.72
N GLN A 80 -3.62 13.28 -1.94
CA GLN A 80 -3.86 13.93 -3.23
C GLN A 80 -2.73 14.89 -3.60
N ALA A 81 -2.30 15.74 -2.66
CA ALA A 81 -1.17 16.65 -2.87
C ALA A 81 0.13 15.89 -3.17
N TYR A 82 0.38 14.78 -2.46
CA TYR A 82 1.52 13.92 -2.69
C TYR A 82 1.50 13.31 -4.11
N ALA A 83 0.33 12.81 -4.55
CA ALA A 83 0.15 12.25 -5.88
C ALA A 83 0.30 13.29 -7.00
N ASN A 84 -0.17 14.52 -6.78
CA ASN A 84 -0.01 15.62 -7.73
C ASN A 84 1.46 16.06 -7.87
N ARG A 85 2.25 15.96 -6.79
CA ARG A 85 3.69 16.28 -6.81
C ARG A 85 4.52 15.22 -7.52
N TYR A 86 4.14 13.95 -7.41
CA TYR A 86 4.87 12.81 -7.98
C TYR A 86 3.96 11.98 -8.91
N PRO A 87 3.46 12.59 -10.01
CA PRO A 87 2.60 11.89 -10.94
C PRO A 87 3.31 10.66 -11.49
N GLU A 88 2.58 9.57 -11.68
CA GLU A 88 3.06 8.26 -12.19
C GLU A 88 4.03 7.48 -11.28
N GLN A 89 4.62 8.13 -10.26
CA GLN A 89 5.56 7.52 -9.31
C GLN A 89 4.87 7.00 -8.05
N VAL A 90 3.55 7.16 -7.93
CA VAL A 90 2.78 6.74 -6.75
C VAL A 90 1.67 5.76 -7.11
N LEU A 91 1.32 4.93 -6.13
CA LEU A 91 0.16 4.07 -6.14
C LEU A 91 -0.62 4.33 -4.85
N LEU A 92 -1.83 4.86 -5.00
CA LEU A 92 -2.71 5.23 -3.90
C LEU A 92 -3.54 4.03 -3.43
N ILE A 93 -3.44 3.68 -2.14
CA ILE A 93 -4.11 2.54 -1.52
C ILE A 93 -4.94 3.04 -0.34
N LEU A 94 -6.26 2.88 -0.43
CA LEU A 94 -7.17 3.23 0.64
C LEU A 94 -7.30 2.07 1.62
N THR A 95 -7.34 2.38 2.91
CA THR A 95 -7.75 1.44 3.97
C THR A 95 -9.21 1.63 4.37
N GLN A 96 -9.75 2.83 4.16
CA GLN A 96 -11.13 3.24 4.42
C GLN A 96 -11.51 4.36 3.43
N GLY A 97 -12.81 4.53 3.19
CA GLY A 97 -13.35 5.57 2.30
C GLY A 97 -14.16 5.08 1.10
N ALA A 98 -14.73 6.04 0.37
CA ALA A 98 -15.56 5.82 -0.82
C ALA A 98 -14.73 5.79 -2.10
N VAL A 99 -14.10 4.63 -2.38
CA VAL A 99 -13.11 4.48 -3.45
C VAL A 99 -13.64 4.88 -4.83
N LEU A 100 -14.85 4.47 -5.22
CA LEU A 100 -15.37 4.78 -6.56
C LEU A 100 -15.68 6.27 -6.70
N LYS A 101 -16.28 6.87 -5.68
CA LYS A 101 -16.56 8.32 -5.64
C LYS A 101 -15.26 9.12 -5.69
N LEU A 102 -14.22 8.71 -4.95
CA LEU A 102 -12.93 9.39 -4.98
C LEU A 102 -12.23 9.24 -6.33
N MET A 103 -12.29 8.05 -6.96
CA MET A 103 -11.73 7.85 -8.32
C MET A 103 -12.40 8.77 -9.34
N GLU A 104 -13.73 8.92 -9.27
CA GLU A 104 -14.48 9.85 -10.12
C GLU A 104 -14.07 11.31 -9.86
N THR A 105 -13.93 11.69 -8.59
CA THR A 105 -13.63 13.08 -8.20
C THR A 105 -12.18 13.46 -8.53
N TRP A 106 -11.22 12.57 -8.31
CA TRP A 106 -9.80 12.86 -8.49
C TRP A 106 -9.29 12.54 -9.89
N GLY A 107 -10.04 11.78 -10.69
CA GLY A 107 -9.61 11.37 -12.03
C GLY A 107 -8.38 10.45 -12.04
N VAL A 108 -8.02 9.85 -10.91
CA VAL A 108 -6.87 8.94 -10.77
C VAL A 108 -7.29 7.56 -10.31
N ARG A 109 -6.48 6.55 -10.65
CA ARG A 109 -6.71 5.19 -10.20
C ARG A 109 -6.37 5.04 -8.71
N LEU A 110 -7.34 4.54 -7.95
CA LEU A 110 -7.18 4.20 -6.54
C LEU A 110 -7.27 2.68 -6.36
N TYR A 111 -6.52 2.17 -5.40
CA TYR A 111 -6.58 0.79 -4.95
C TYR A 111 -7.14 0.75 -3.53
N PHE A 112 -7.54 -0.43 -3.06
CA PHE A 112 -8.11 -0.60 -1.74
C PHE A 112 -7.52 -1.85 -1.09
N ASP A 113 -7.02 -1.72 0.14
CA ASP A 113 -6.50 -2.85 0.92
C ASP A 113 -7.64 -3.60 1.61
N GLN A 114 -8.40 -4.36 0.83
CA GLN A 114 -9.59 -5.04 1.30
C GLN A 114 -9.21 -6.09 2.35
N GLY A 115 -9.76 -5.95 3.55
CA GLY A 115 -9.44 -6.78 4.70
C GLY A 115 -8.08 -6.52 5.34
N GLY A 116 -7.35 -5.46 4.94
CA GLY A 116 -6.10 -5.04 5.61
C GLY A 116 -4.90 -5.97 5.38
N LYS A 117 -4.87 -6.73 4.28
CA LYS A 117 -3.83 -7.74 4.03
C LYS A 117 -2.45 -7.13 3.84
N LEU A 118 -2.37 -5.98 3.15
CA LEU A 118 -1.11 -5.29 2.94
C LEU A 118 -0.66 -4.56 4.22
N VAL A 119 -1.60 -3.94 4.93
CA VAL A 119 -1.37 -3.37 6.27
C VAL A 119 -0.74 -4.41 7.20
N GLU A 120 -1.34 -5.60 7.30
CA GLU A 120 -0.84 -6.70 8.12
C GLU A 120 0.54 -7.17 7.63
N ARG A 121 0.68 -7.43 6.33
CA ARG A 121 1.93 -7.94 5.74
C ARG A 121 3.12 -7.02 5.99
N PHE A 122 2.93 -5.72 5.85
CA PHE A 122 4.01 -4.73 6.01
C PHE A 122 4.12 -4.20 7.44
N GLY A 123 3.19 -4.57 8.33
CA GLY A 123 3.16 -4.10 9.71
C GLY A 123 3.03 -2.59 9.80
N ILE A 124 2.09 -2.02 9.04
CA ILE A 124 1.72 -0.60 9.10
C ILE A 124 0.92 -0.38 10.39
N GLU A 125 1.38 0.53 11.27
CA GLU A 125 0.76 0.74 12.58
C GLU A 125 -0.08 2.01 12.61
N ALA A 126 0.24 3.00 11.78
CA ALA A 126 -0.50 4.26 11.66
C ALA A 126 -0.65 4.75 10.21
N LEU A 127 -1.64 5.62 9.98
CA LEU A 127 -1.91 6.22 8.68
C LEU A 127 -1.87 7.76 8.74
N PRO A 128 -1.42 8.42 7.67
CA PRO A 128 -0.95 7.85 6.42
C PRO A 128 0.46 7.26 6.52
N SER A 129 0.76 6.37 5.59
CA SER A 129 2.04 5.67 5.48
C SER A 129 2.50 5.56 4.03
N VAL A 130 3.81 5.64 3.80
CA VAL A 130 4.45 5.51 2.49
C VAL A 130 5.36 4.29 2.50
N ILE A 131 5.24 3.42 1.51
CA ILE A 131 6.18 2.31 1.29
C ILE A 131 6.98 2.60 0.02
N SER A 132 8.30 2.55 0.13
CA SER A 132 9.24 2.67 -0.98
C SER A 132 10.35 1.62 -0.89
N GLN A 133 11.02 1.33 -1.99
CA GLN A 133 12.21 0.47 -1.97
C GLN A 133 13.44 1.24 -1.46
N ASP A 134 14.20 0.61 -0.56
CA ASP A 134 15.52 1.06 -0.09
C ASP A 134 16.49 -0.13 -0.19
N GLY A 135 17.24 -0.16 -1.31
CA GLY A 135 18.11 -1.29 -1.66
C GLY A 135 17.33 -2.60 -1.75
N LYS A 136 17.66 -3.56 -0.89
CA LYS A 136 17.01 -4.89 -0.80
C LYS A 136 15.94 -4.97 0.28
N ARG A 137 15.51 -3.83 0.82
CA ARG A 137 14.43 -3.73 1.83
C ARG A 137 13.37 -2.77 1.33
N LEU A 138 12.22 -2.81 1.99
CA LEU A 138 11.21 -1.77 1.87
C LEU A 138 11.34 -0.82 3.06
N ARG A 139 11.37 0.47 2.79
CA ARG A 139 11.25 1.54 3.77
C ARG A 139 9.77 1.88 3.93
N ILE A 140 9.33 1.98 5.18
CA ILE A 140 7.96 2.34 5.55
C ILE A 140 8.04 3.61 6.38
N ASP A 141 7.52 4.70 5.85
CA ASP A 141 7.43 6.00 6.51
C ASP A 141 6.00 6.24 6.97
N GLU A 142 5.76 6.24 8.27
CA GLU A 142 4.52 6.77 8.84
C GLU A 142 4.68 8.29 8.90
N VAL A 143 3.76 9.02 8.28
CA VAL A 143 3.90 10.47 8.10
C VAL A 143 2.77 11.23 8.75
N VAL A 144 3.08 12.31 9.46
CA VAL A 144 2.05 13.21 9.95
C VAL A 144 1.47 13.94 8.74
N PRO A 145 0.15 13.87 8.49
CA PRO A 145 -0.49 14.65 7.45
C PRO A 145 -0.58 16.08 7.96
N GLU A 146 0.51 16.84 7.79
CA GLU A 146 0.51 18.28 8.03
C GLU A 146 -0.31 18.96 6.92
N GLU A 147 -1.11 19.95 7.33
CA GLU A 147 -1.73 20.89 6.42
C GLU A 147 -0.60 21.66 5.73
N GLN A 148 -0.42 21.51 4.41
CA GLN A 148 0.50 22.40 3.71
C GLN A 148 -0.09 23.81 3.78
N ALA A 149 0.44 24.62 4.69
CA ALA A 149 0.25 26.07 4.68
C ALA A 149 0.61 26.54 3.27
N HIS A 150 -0.39 27.08 2.57
CA HIS A 150 -0.21 27.60 1.23
C HIS A 150 0.83 28.72 1.30
N GLY A 151 1.96 28.52 0.64
CA GLY A 151 2.94 29.55 0.32
C GLY A 151 2.70 30.09 -1.07
#